data_AF-A0A953W150-F1
#
_entry.id   AF-A0A953W150-F1
#
_cell.length_a   1.000
_cell.length_b   1.000
_cell.length_c   1.000
_cell.angle_alpha   90.00
_cell.angle_beta   90.00
_cell.angle_gamma   90.00
#
_symmetry.space_group_name_H-M   'P 1'
#
loop_
_entity.id
_entity.type
_entity.pdbx_description
1 polymer ?
#
loop_
_entity_poly.entity_id
_entity_poly.type
_entity_poly.pdbx_seq_one_letter_code
_entity_poly.pdbx_strand_id
1 'polypeptide(L)' 'CGIWGTIAVVLTNSETDIVTQLYGIATIGIFTIVSSAVVWFILAGVMGIRVPEEDEINGLDMAELGMEAYPEFAKG' A
#
# COMPACT_ATOMS: atom_id res chain seq x y z
N CYS A 1 1.05 -10.74 5.63
CA CYS A 1 0.41 -12.03 5.99
C CYS A 1 0.12 -12.93 4.77
N GLY A 2 -0.09 -12.42 3.54
CA GLY A 2 -0.44 -13.23 2.37
C GLY A 2 0.61 -14.28 1.95
N ILE A 3 1.86 -13.88 1.70
CA ILE A 3 2.93 -14.76 1.18
C ILE A 3 3.16 -15.98 2.07
N TRP A 4 3.21 -15.78 3.39
CA TRP A 4 3.37 -16.87 4.35
C TRP A 4 2.20 -17.86 4.31
N GLY A 5 0.97 -17.36 4.19
CA GLY A 5 -0.22 -18.19 4.07
C GLY A 5 -0.17 -19.10 2.84
N THR A 6 0.28 -18.56 1.70
CA THR A 6 0.42 -19.32 0.45
C THR A 6 1.49 -20.42 0.54
N ILE A 7 2.57 -20.19 1.30
CA ILE A 7 3.62 -21.20 1.56
C ILE A 7 3.12 -22.29 2.52
N ALA A 8 2.34 -21.92 3.54
CA ALA A 8 1.82 -22.86 4.53
C ALA A 8 0.87 -23.93 3.95
N VAL A 9 0.26 -23.68 2.78
CA VAL A 9 -0.62 -24.65 2.08
C VAL A 9 0.12 -25.96 1.76
N VAL A 10 1.40 -25.89 1.38
CA VAL A 10 2.22 -27.07 1.06
C VAL A 10 2.41 -27.98 2.28
N LEU A 11 2.36 -27.43 3.49
CA LEU A 11 2.52 -28.19 4.73
C LEU A 11 1.27 -29.00 5.08
N THR A 12 0.12 -28.67 4.50
CA THR A 12 -1.18 -29.26 4.86
C THR A 12 -1.85 -29.99 3.70
N ASN A 13 -1.37 -29.79 2.46
CA ASN A 13 -1.93 -30.41 1.27
C ASN A 13 -0.82 -31.06 0.42
N SER A 14 -0.86 -32.39 0.33
CA SER A 14 0.09 -33.22 -0.41
C SER A 14 -0.06 -33.18 -1.93
N GLU A 15 -1.12 -32.57 -2.45
CA GLU A 15 -1.32 -32.39 -3.90
C GLU A 15 -0.67 -31.09 -4.43
N THR A 16 -0.09 -30.29 -3.53
CA THR A 16 0.48 -28.98 -3.88
C THR A 16 1.98 -28.94 -3.63
N ASP A 17 2.73 -28.46 -4.63
CA ASP A 17 4.17 -28.28 -4.52
C ASP A 17 4.56 -26.83 -4.23
N ILE A 18 5.69 -26.66 -3.56
CA ILE A 18 6.24 -25.34 -3.22
C ILE A 18 6.55 -24.47 -4.44
N VAL A 19 6.94 -25.10 -5.56
CA VAL A 19 7.22 -24.39 -6.82
C VAL A 19 5.96 -23.74 -7.38
N THR A 20 4.82 -24.43 -7.32
CA THR A 20 3.53 -23.92 -7.79
C THR A 20 3.06 -22.73 -6.94
N GLN A 21 3.26 -22.79 -5.62
CA GLN A 21 2.92 -21.68 -4.72
C GLN A 21 3.81 -20.45 -4.96
N LEU A 22 5.12 -20.65 -5.15
CA LEU A 22 6.05 -19.56 -5.47
C LEU A 22 5.72 -18.90 -6.81
N TYR A 23 5.33 -19.69 -7.82
CA TYR A 23 4.88 -19.16 -9.10
C TYR A 23 3.61 -18.30 -8.96
N GLY A 24 2.64 -18.75 -8.15
CA GLY A 24 1.45 -17.97 -7.83
C GLY A 24 1.77 -16.65 -7.14
N ILE A 25 2.65 -16.68 -6.13
CA ILE A 25 3.12 -15.47 -5.42
C ILE A 25 3.79 -14.50 -6.39
N ALA A 26 4.69 -14.99 -7.25
CA ALA A 26 5.40 -14.15 -8.23
C ALA A 26 4.43 -13.53 -9.24
N THR A 27 3.48 -14.31 -9.76
CA THR A 27 2.49 -13.84 -10.73
C THR A 27 1.60 -12.74 -10.14
N ILE A 28 1.07 -12.96 -8.94
CA ILE A 28 0.23 -11.97 -8.25
C ILE A 28 1.06 -10.74 -7.87
N GLY A 29 2.30 -10.92 -7.42
CA GLY A 29 3.22 -9.83 -7.07
C GLY A 29 3.51 -8.93 -8.26
N ILE A 30 3.90 -9.52 -9.39
CA ILE A 30 4.17 -8.77 -10.64
C ILE A 30 2.91 -8.06 -11.11
N PHE A 31 1.76 -8.75 -11.15
CA PHE A 31 0.51 -8.16 -11.57
C PHE A 31 0.13 -6.96 -10.69
N THR A 32 0.22 -7.11 -9.37
CA THR A 32 -0.16 -6.06 -8.41
C THR A 32 0.75 -4.85 -8.53
N ILE A 33 2.08 -5.06 -8.64
CA ILE A 33 3.05 -3.97 -8.79
C ILE A 33 2.80 -3.23 -10.10
N VAL A 34 2.67 -3.93 -11.22
CA VAL A 34 2.48 -3.32 -12.55
C VAL A 34 1.14 -2.58 -12.63
N SER A 35 0.05 -3.25 -12.25
CA SER A 35 -1.29 -2.63 -12.28
C SER A 35 -1.37 -1.41 -11.36
N SER A 36 -0.84 -1.51 -10.15
CA SER A 36 -0.80 -0.38 -9.22
C SER A 36 0.05 0.76 -9.77
N ALA A 37 1.25 0.47 -10.30
CA ALA A 37 2.11 1.49 -10.89
C ALA A 37 1.41 2.23 -12.05
N VAL A 38 0.71 1.50 -12.94
CA VAL A 38 -0.06 2.10 -14.03
C VAL A 38 -1.16 3.00 -13.50
N VAL A 39 -1.96 2.52 -12.54
CA VAL A 39 -3.07 3.31 -11.96
C VAL A 39 -2.54 4.56 -11.27
N TRP A 40 -1.53 4.42 -10.42
CA TRP A 40 -0.95 5.56 -9.70
C TRP A 40 -0.30 6.57 -10.64
N PHE A 41 0.36 6.12 -11.71
CA PHE A 41 0.96 7.02 -12.69
C PHE A 41 -0.09 7.81 -13.46
N ILE A 42 -1.20 7.17 -13.86
CA ILE A 42 -2.34 7.85 -14.49
C ILE A 42 -2.95 8.89 -13.55
N LEU A 43 -3.22 8.51 -12.29
CA LEU A 43 -3.80 9.43 -11.31
C LEU A 43 -2.88 10.61 -11.01
N ALA A 44 -1.58 10.36 -10.86
CA ALA A 44 -0.58 11.40 -10.65
C ALA A 44 -0.54 12.40 -11.81
N GLY A 45 -0.71 11.94 -13.06
CA GLY A 45 -0.71 12.81 -14.24
C GLY A 45 -2.01 13.60 -14.45
N VAL A 46 -3.17 13.08 -14.00
CA VAL A 46 -4.47 13.71 -14.24
C VAL A 46 -4.87 14.68 -13.15
N MET A 47 -4.71 14.31 -11.88
CA MET A 47 -5.24 15.06 -10.74
C MET A 47 -4.19 15.38 -9.67
N GLY A 48 -3.03 14.73 -9.71
CA GLY A 48 -2.07 14.75 -8.61
C GLY A 48 -2.56 13.91 -7.43
N ILE A 49 -1.64 13.20 -6.77
CA ILE A 49 -1.95 12.28 -5.67
C ILE A 49 -1.29 12.65 -4.34
N ARG A 50 -0.38 13.64 -4.35
CA ARG A 50 0.37 14.08 -3.17
C ARG A 50 0.21 15.58 -3.03
N VAL A 51 -0.04 16.01 -1.80
CA VAL A 51 -0.16 17.44 -1.45
C VAL A 51 1.19 18.16 -1.57
N PRO A 52 1.19 19.50 -1.67
CA PRO A 52 2.41 20.30 -1.58
C PRO A 52 3.22 19.99 -0.33
N GLU A 53 4.54 20.17 -0.39
CA GLU A 53 5.46 19.89 0.73
C GLU A 53 5.14 20.74 1.97
N GLU A 54 4.65 21.98 1.79
CA GLU A 54 4.21 22.84 2.89
C GLU A 54 3.00 22.27 3.65
N ASP A 55 2.03 21.72 2.93
CA ASP A 55 0.83 21.10 3.51
C ASP A 55 1.16 19.73 4.12
N GLU A 56 2.12 19.00 3.55
CA GLU A 56 2.62 17.74 4.10
C GLU A 56 3.32 17.96 5.45
N ILE A 57 4.06 19.07 5.61
CA ILE A 57 4.76 19.43 6.85
C ILE A 57 3.79 19.97 7.90
N ASN A 58 2.87 20.85 7.51
CA ASN A 58 1.90 21.45 8.43
C ASN A 58 0.81 20.45 8.88
N GLY A 59 0.60 19.39 8.09
CA GLY A 59 -0.43 18.40 8.31
C GLY A 59 -1.73 18.76 7.59
N LEU A 60 -2.33 17.76 6.92
CA LEU A 60 -3.57 17.92 6.14
C LEU A 60 -4.73 18.48 6.97
N ASP A 61 -4.85 18.10 8.24
CA ASP A 61 -5.92 18.62 9.11
C ASP A 61 -5.77 20.13 9.33
N MET A 62 -4.54 20.64 9.45
CA MET A 62 -4.28 22.08 9.54
C MET A 62 -4.42 22.80 8.20
N ALA A 63 -3.98 22.17 7.10
CA ALA A 63 -4.04 22.76 5.76
C ALA A 63 -5.47 22.84 5.21
N GLU A 64 -6.32 21.82 5.47
CA GLU A 64 -7.67 21.74 4.92
C GLU A 64 -8.74 22.23 5.90
N LEU A 65 -8.60 21.92 7.20
CA LEU A 65 -9.64 22.16 8.21
C LEU A 65 -9.24 23.25 9.22
N GLY A 66 -7.98 23.72 9.21
CA GLY A 66 -7.48 24.75 10.12
C GLY A 66 -7.47 24.32 11.59
N MET A 67 -7.47 23.01 11.86
CA MET A 67 -7.53 22.43 13.19
C MET A 67 -6.53 21.29 13.32
N GLU A 68 -5.84 21.22 14.45
CA GLU A 68 -5.02 20.05 14.78
C GLU A 68 -5.95 18.89 15.17
N ALA A 69 -5.65 17.68 14.70
CA ALA A 69 -6.42 16.49 15.06
C ALA A 69 -6.42 16.20 16.57
N TYR A 70 -5.34 16.60 17.27
CA TYR A 70 -5.17 16.37 18.70
C TYR A 70 -4.54 17.57 19.41
N PRO A 71 -5.31 18.66 19.63
CA PRO A 71 -4.81 19.88 20.26
C PRO A 71 -4.29 19.67 21.71
N GLU A 72 -4.70 18.58 22.35
CA GLU A 72 -4.26 18.16 23.68
C GLU A 72 -2.82 17.61 23.74
N PHE A 73 -2.24 17.21 22.62
CA PHE A 73 -0.83 16.75 22.55
C PHE A 73 0.13 17.82 22.00
N ALA A 74 -0.38 18.94 21.50
CA ALA A 74 0.42 20.01 20.91
C ALA A 74 1.07 20.96 21.91
N LYS A 75 0.58 20.99 23.16
CA LYS A 75 1.16 21.79 24.26
C LYS A 75 1.91 20.89 25.26
N GLY A 76 3.11 20.49 24.86
CA GLY A 76 4.19 20.07 25.76
C GLY A 76 5.24 21.17 25.85
#